data_AF-A0A1W1C9M3-F1
#
_entry.id   AF-A0A1W1C9M3-F1
#
_cell.length_a   1.000
_cell.length_b   1.000
_cell.length_c   1.000
_cell.angle_alpha   90.00
_cell.angle_beta   90.00
_cell.angle_gamma   90.00
#
_symmetry.space_group_name_H-M   'P 1'
#
loop_
_entity.id
_entity.type
_entity.pdbx_description
1 polymer ?
#
loop_
_entity_poly.entity_id
_entity_poly.type
_entity_poly.pdbx_seq_one_letter_code
_entity_poly.pdbx_strand_id
1 'polypeptide(L)' 'MIVFGNAKLGTALMQQDMTVGLDLPLRILVFRDTDGKVKMAYRDGAWLANHHLLNAKKKISKVNKAMDNITTKAGQCKRD' A
#
# COMPACT_ATOMS: atom_id res chain seq x y z
N MET A 1 -8.89 5.85 -8.96
CA MET A 1 -7.81 5.01 -8.38
C MET A 1 -6.48 5.64 -8.73
N ILE A 2 -5.51 5.62 -7.81
CA ILE A 2 -4.15 6.11 -8.02
C ILE A 2 -3.18 4.96 -7.84
N VAL A 3 -2.17 4.86 -8.69
CA VAL A 3 -1.19 3.76 -8.71
C VAL A 3 0.21 4.33 -8.50
N PHE A 4 0.99 3.72 -7.61
CA PHE A 4 2.34 4.16 -7.25
C PHE A 4 3.36 3.04 -7.49
N GLY A 5 4.35 3.34 -8.33
CA GLY A 5 5.49 2.48 -8.58
C GLY A 5 6.73 2.91 -7.80
N ASN A 6 7.32 2.00 -7.04
CA ASN A 6 8.69 2.13 -6.54
C ASN A 6 9.46 0.88 -6.95
N ALA A 7 10.11 0.93 -8.11
CA ALA A 7 10.77 -0.23 -8.70
C ALA A 7 11.78 -0.88 -7.74
N LYS A 8 12.64 -0.08 -7.08
CA LYS A 8 13.64 -0.58 -6.13
C LYS A 8 13.02 -1.33 -4.95
N LEU A 9 11.94 -0.80 -4.38
CA LEU A 9 11.23 -1.45 -3.28
C LEU A 9 10.47 -2.69 -3.77
N GLY A 10 9.77 -2.59 -4.89
CA GLY A 10 8.99 -3.68 -5.47
C GLY A 10 9.86 -4.89 -5.82
N THR A 11 10.97 -4.70 -6.54
CA THR A 11 11.93 -5.76 -6.85
C THR A 11 12.47 -6.42 -5.59
N ALA A 12 12.80 -5.64 -4.56
CA ALA A 12 13.31 -6.17 -3.32
C ALA A 12 12.27 -6.95 -2.49
N LEU A 13 10.97 -6.76 -2.73
CA LEU A 13 9.90 -7.58 -2.16
C LEU A 13 9.68 -8.84 -3.00
N MET A 14 9.66 -8.72 -4.34
CA MET A 14 9.54 -9.86 -5.25
C MET A 14 10.69 -10.88 -5.11
N GLN A 15 11.89 -10.43 -4.75
CA GLN A 15 13.02 -11.30 -4.42
C GLN A 15 12.82 -12.13 -3.14
N GLN A 16 11.91 -11.73 -2.26
CA GLN A 16 11.56 -12.51 -1.05
C GLN A 16 10.39 -13.44 -1.32
N ASP A 17 9.35 -12.92 -1.96
CA ASP A 17 8.20 -13.69 -2.41
C ASP A 17 7.69 -13.08 -3.71
N MET A 18 7.80 -13.84 -4.80
CA MET A 18 7.40 -13.38 -6.13
C MET A 18 5.88 -13.15 -6.23
N THR A 19 5.07 -13.80 -5.38
CA THR A 19 3.61 -13.64 -5.37
C THR A 19 3.16 -12.24 -4.95
N VAL A 20 4.02 -11.48 -4.26
CA VAL A 20 3.77 -10.05 -3.95
C VAL A 20 3.58 -9.21 -5.23
N GLY A 21 4.06 -9.69 -6.37
CA GLY A 21 3.82 -9.10 -7.68
C GLY A 21 2.34 -8.97 -8.05
N LEU A 22 1.45 -9.78 -7.47
CA LEU A 22 -0.01 -9.69 -7.65
C LEU A 22 -0.62 -8.44 -6.98
N ASP A 23 0.00 -8.00 -5.88
CA ASP A 23 -0.45 -6.85 -5.11
C ASP A 23 0.38 -5.58 -5.42
N LEU A 24 1.48 -5.73 -6.14
CA LEU A 24 2.20 -4.63 -6.78
C LEU A 24 1.60 -4.28 -8.15
N PRO A 25 1.76 -3.03 -8.63
CA PRO A 25 2.21 -1.85 -7.88
C PRO A 25 1.21 -1.45 -6.78
N LEU A 26 1.69 -0.65 -5.82
CA LEU A 26 0.86 -0.16 -4.73
C LEU A 26 -0.27 0.74 -5.26
N ARG A 27 -1.44 0.69 -4.64
CA ARG A 27 -2.66 1.37 -5.10
C ARG A 27 -3.35 2.11 -3.97
N ILE A 28 -3.89 3.29 -4.28
CA ILE A 28 -4.83 4.04 -3.43
C ILE A 28 -6.18 4.10 -4.15
N LEU A 29 -7.21 3.54 -3.51
CA LEU A 29 -8.58 3.70 -3.93
C LEU A 29 -9.12 5.01 -3.34
N VAL A 30 -9.60 5.91 -4.21
CA VAL A 30 -10.31 7.13 -3.82
C VAL A 30 -11.76 6.94 -4.24
N PHE A 31 -12.70 7.08 -3.30
CA PHE A 31 -14.10 6.82 -3.53
C PHE A 31 -14.98 7.73 -2.67
N ARG A 32 -16.25 7.86 -3.05
CA ARG A 32 -17.26 8.57 -2.26
C ARG A 32 -18.11 7.53 -1.53
N ASP A 33 -18.31 7.71 -0.22
CA ASP A 33 -19.20 6.85 0.55
C ASP A 33 -20.68 7.25 0.40
N THR A 34 -21.56 6.51 1.09
CA THR A 34 -23.01 6.75 1.10
C THR A 34 -23.39 8.10 1.71
N ASP A 35 -22.54 8.69 2.55
CA ASP A 35 -22.75 9.99 3.19
C ASP A 35 -22.23 11.15 2.33
N GLY A 36 -21.77 10.85 1.10
CA GLY A 36 -21.22 11.84 0.18
C GLY A 36 -19.78 12.26 0.47
N LYS A 37 -19.11 11.66 1.46
CA LYS A 37 -17.74 12.01 1.85
C LYS A 37 -16.73 11.29 0.98
N VAL A 38 -15.70 12.02 0.54
CA VAL A 38 -14.57 11.42 -0.18
C VAL A 38 -13.65 10.73 0.83
N LYS A 39 -13.39 9.45 0.58
CA LYS A 39 -12.52 8.58 1.39
C LYS A 39 -11.41 8.00 0.54
N MET A 40 -10.35 7.58 1.21
CA MET A 40 -9.23 6.89 0.63
C MET A 40 -9.00 5.56 1.35
N ALA A 41 -8.60 4.53 0.60
CA ALA A 41 -8.21 3.24 1.14
C ALA A 41 -6.99 2.69 0.39
N TYR A 42 -6.10 2.01 1.10
CA TYR A 42 -4.98 1.28 0.50
C TYR A 42 -4.63 0.05 1.34
N ARG A 43 -4.04 -0.96 0.69
CA ARG A 43 -3.49 -2.13 1.39
C ARG A 43 -2.18 -1.75 2.05
N ASP A 44 -2.12 -1.87 3.36
CA ASP A 44 -0.90 -1.53 4.09
C ASP A 44 0.14 -2.66 4.02
N GLY A 45 1.33 -2.38 4.55
CA GLY A 45 2.41 -3.33 4.56
C GLY A 45 2.22 -4.49 5.54
N ALA A 46 1.34 -4.38 6.55
CA ALA A 46 0.99 -5.51 7.39
C ALA A 46 0.08 -6.48 6.61
N TRP A 47 -0.86 -5.96 5.81
CA TRP A 47 -1.64 -6.77 4.87
C TRP A 47 -0.71 -7.57 3.95
N LEU A 48 0.29 -6.91 3.33
CA LEU A 48 1.28 -7.56 2.46
C LEU A 48 2.09 -8.63 3.19
N ALA A 49 2.49 -8.36 4.44
CA ALA A 49 3.26 -9.30 5.26
C ALA A 49 2.47 -10.55 5.65
N ASN A 50 1.16 -10.42 5.79
CA ASN A 50 0.27 -11.52 6.19
C ASN A 50 -0.14 -12.38 4.98
N HIS A 51 -0.20 -11.80 3.78
CA HIS A 51 -0.65 -12.49 2.56
C HIS A 51 0.49 -13.04 1.70
N HIS A 52 1.73 -12.64 1.97
CA HIS A 52 2.93 -13.10 1.27
C HIS A 52 4.03 -13.47 2.29
N LEU A 53 4.96 -14.32 1.89
CA LEU A 53 6.08 -14.80 2.71
C LEU A 53 7.20 -13.75 2.86
N LEU A 54 6.84 -12.54 3.31
CA LEU A 54 7.76 -11.41 3.39
C LEU A 54 8.46 -11.33 4.75
N ASN A 55 9.75 -11.64 4.79
CA ASN A 55 10.60 -11.34 5.94
C ASN A 55 11.26 -9.96 5.78
N ALA A 56 10.46 -8.89 5.87
CA ALA A 56 10.95 -7.53 5.67
C ALA A 56 10.22 -6.43 6.46
N LYS A 57 10.17 -6.55 7.79
CA LYS A 57 9.59 -5.53 8.69
C LYS A 57 10.02 -4.09 8.36
N LYS A 58 11.31 -3.88 8.05
CA LYS A 58 11.86 -2.56 7.69
C LYS A 58 11.40 -2.04 6.32
N LYS A 59 11.17 -2.92 5.33
CA LYS A 59 10.65 -2.54 4.00
C LYS A 59 9.14 -2.27 4.08
N ILE A 60 8.41 -3.12 4.81
CA ILE A 60 6.99 -2.95 5.12
C ILE A 60 6.70 -1.60 5.80
N SER A 61 7.51 -1.22 6.80
CA SER A 61 7.38 0.10 7.43
C SER A 61 7.61 1.26 6.44
N LYS A 62 8.50 1.09 5.45
CA LYS A 62 8.71 2.09 4.39
C LYS A 62 7.52 2.19 3.44
N VAL A 63 6.86 1.07 3.12
CA VAL A 63 5.59 1.07 2.35
C VAL A 63 4.57 1.95 3.08
N ASN A 64 4.33 1.67 4.37
CA ASN A 64 3.35 2.41 5.17
C ASN A 64 3.66 3.90 5.21
N LYS A 65 4.92 4.24 5.51
CA LYS A 65 5.34 5.64 5.56
C LYS A 65 5.18 6.36 4.22
N ALA A 66 5.46 5.69 3.10
CA ALA A 66 5.28 6.28 1.78
C ALA A 66 3.80 6.55 1.48
N MET A 67 2.93 5.58 1.77
CA MET A 67 1.48 5.70 1.55
C MET A 67 0.85 6.75 2.47
N ASP A 68 1.26 6.80 3.74
CA ASP A 68 0.81 7.80 4.71
C ASP A 68 1.19 9.21 4.30
N ASN A 69 2.42 9.42 3.80
CA ASN A 69 2.85 10.74 3.34
C ASN A 69 1.99 11.27 2.18
N ILE A 70 1.43 10.37 1.37
CA ILE A 70 0.55 10.71 0.25
C ILE A 70 -0.87 10.98 0.75
N THR A 71 -1.41 10.13 1.62
CA THR A 71 -2.83 10.18 2.00
C THR A 71 -3.13 11.17 3.13
N THR A 72 -2.24 11.29 4.12
CA THR A 72 -2.47 12.13 5.32
C THR A 72 -2.60 13.62 4.97
N LYS A 73 -1.96 14.06 3.87
CA LYS A 73 -2.09 15.43 3.36
C LYS A 73 -3.38 15.67 2.57
N ALA A 74 -4.00 14.61 2.05
CA ALA A 74 -5.12 14.69 1.13
C ALA A 74 -6.50 14.54 1.81
N GLY A 75 -6.57 13.92 2.99
CA GLY A 75 -7.84 13.73 3.72
C GLY A 75 -7.89 12.46 4.57
N GLN A 76 -9.10 12.04 4.97
CA GLN A 76 -9.30 10.83 5.78
C GLN A 76 -8.98 9.56 4.97
N CYS A 77 -8.14 8.69 5.53
CA CYS A 77 -7.68 7.46 4.89
C CYS A 77 -7.83 6.24 5.82
N LYS A 78 -8.39 5.16 5.28
CA LYS A 78 -8.45 3.84 5.93
C LYS A 78 -7.23 3.02 5.50
N ARG A 79 -6.59 2.36 6.47
CA ARG A 79 -5.56 1.33 6.24
C ARG A 79 -6.21 -0.02 6.40
N ASP A 80 -6.11 -0.88 5.40
CA ASP A 80 -6.64 -2.25 5.39
C ASP A 80 -5.52 -3.28 5.17
#